data_AF-A0A945LY63-F1
#
_entry.id   AF-A0A945LY63-F1
#
_cell.length_a   1.000
_cell.length_b   1.000
_cell.length_c   1.000
_cell.angle_alpha   90.00
_cell.angle_beta   90.00
_cell.angle_gamma   90.00
#
_symmetry.space_group_name_H-M   'P 1'
#
loop_
_entity.id
_entity.type
_entity.pdbx_description
1 polymer ?
#
loop_
_entity_poly.entity_id
_entity_poly.type
_entity_poly.pdbx_seq_one_letter_code
_entity_poly.pdbx_strand_id
1 'polypeptide(L)'
;KKITGLIDFGEMQFGCQINDLAITLAYGLLGESDIKMASKAIISGYEKEFPIEDKERRILYYLMAMRLVTNIIMTSLAAKQQPDNEYILISQGPARALLKRLEQENYIQL
;
A
#
# COMPACT_ATOMS: atom_id res chain seq x y z
N LYS A 1 -3.12 -21.31 -11.69
CA LYS A 1 -4.37 -20.67 -12.17
C LYS A 1 -3.98 -19.50 -13.07
N LYS A 2 -4.72 -19.22 -14.15
CA LYS A 2 -4.47 -18.05 -15.03
C LYS A 2 -5.40 -16.91 -14.60
N ILE A 3 -4.87 -15.69 -14.45
CA ILE A 3 -5.68 -14.49 -14.20
C ILE A 3 -6.41 -14.12 -15.51
N THR A 4 -7.72 -13.88 -15.45
CA THR A 4 -8.57 -13.63 -16.64
C THR A 4 -9.15 -12.23 -16.73
N GLY A 5 -8.97 -11.40 -15.70
CA GLY A 5 -9.46 -10.02 -15.68
C GLY A 5 -9.12 -9.29 -14.38
N LEU A 6 -9.25 -7.96 -14.44
CA LEU A 6 -9.17 -7.03 -13.31
C LEU A 6 -10.46 -6.22 -13.28
N ILE A 7 -10.89 -5.77 -12.10
CA ILE A 7 -12.10 -4.97 -11.88
C ILE A 7 -11.76 -3.79 -10.97
N ASP A 8 -12.76 -2.97 -10.64
CA ASP A 8 -12.66 -1.83 -9.70
C ASP A 8 -11.84 -0.64 -10.23
N PHE A 9 -12.16 -0.22 -11.46
CA PHE A 9 -11.53 0.93 -12.13
C PHE A 9 -12.20 2.29 -11.80
N GLY A 10 -13.13 2.33 -10.83
CA GLY A 10 -13.91 3.54 -10.52
C GLY A 10 -13.08 4.71 -9.99
N GLU A 11 -11.95 4.40 -9.35
CA GLU A 11 -11.03 5.37 -8.73
C GLU A 11 -9.77 5.60 -9.57
N MET A 12 -9.77 5.22 -10.85
CA MET A 12 -8.63 5.49 -11.73
C MET A 12 -8.43 7.00 -11.94
N GLN A 13 -7.18 7.42 -11.86
CA GLN A 13 -6.79 8.80 -12.10
C GLN A 13 -5.51 8.87 -12.91
N PHE A 14 -5.31 9.99 -13.62
CA PHE A 14 -4.03 10.28 -14.26
C PHE A 14 -3.03 10.80 -13.23
N GLY A 15 -1.88 10.13 -13.07
CA GLY A 15 -0.90 10.46 -12.05
C GLY A 15 0.47 9.83 -12.28
N CYS A 16 1.37 9.98 -11.31
CA CYS A 16 2.68 9.35 -11.36
C CYS A 16 2.55 7.83 -11.17
N GLN A 17 3.14 7.06 -12.08
CA GLN A 17 3.05 5.61 -12.10
C GLN A 17 3.55 4.93 -10.82
N ILE A 18 4.58 5.47 -10.17
CA ILE A 18 5.10 4.94 -8.89
C ILE A 18 4.03 4.87 -7.77
N ASN A 19 2.96 5.67 -7.87
CA ASN A 19 1.87 5.64 -6.90
C ASN A 19 1.14 4.30 -6.89
N ASP A 20 1.03 3.61 -8.02
CA ASP A 20 0.40 2.30 -8.10
C ASP A 20 1.21 1.25 -7.32
N LEU A 21 2.54 1.28 -7.43
CA LEU A 21 3.41 0.42 -6.64
C LEU A 21 3.35 0.77 -5.15
N ALA A 22 3.32 2.06 -4.80
CA ALA A 22 3.18 2.50 -3.42
C ALA A 22 1.87 2.02 -2.77
N ILE A 23 0.75 2.12 -3.51
CA ILE A 23 -0.56 1.61 -3.09
C ILE A 23 -0.52 0.08 -2.96
N THR A 24 0.07 -0.60 -3.94
CA THR A 24 0.22 -2.06 -3.94
C THR A 24 0.98 -2.54 -2.71
N LEU A 25 2.09 -1.88 -2.36
CA LEU A 25 2.85 -2.20 -1.15
C LEU A 25 2.06 -1.90 0.13
N ALA A 26 1.33 -0.79 0.19
CA ALA A 26 0.57 -0.41 1.38
C ALA A 26 -0.49 -1.45 1.75
N TYR A 27 -1.12 -2.08 0.77
CA TYR A 27 -2.12 -3.13 1.01
C TYR A 27 -1.53 -4.55 1.00
N GLY A 28 -0.57 -4.82 0.11
CA GLY A 28 0.06 -6.14 -0.03
C GLY A 28 0.93 -6.55 1.15
N LEU A 29 1.31 -5.60 2.02
CA LEU A 29 2.10 -5.87 3.22
C LEU A 29 1.26 -5.93 4.50
N LEU A 30 -0.06 -5.75 4.42
CA LEU A 30 -0.93 -5.81 5.60
C LEU A 30 -0.96 -7.24 6.17
N GLY A 31 -0.55 -7.39 7.42
CA GLY A 31 -0.54 -8.69 8.10
C GLY A 31 0.66 -9.58 7.76
N GLU A 32 1.55 -9.14 6.86
CA GLU A 32 2.74 -9.92 6.49
C GLU A 32 3.75 -9.98 7.62
N SER A 33 4.21 -11.19 7.98
CA SER A 33 5.24 -11.36 9.00
C SER A 33 6.61 -10.93 8.49
N ASP A 34 6.95 -11.27 7.24
CA ASP A 34 8.22 -10.92 6.60
C ASP A 34 8.01 -9.81 5.56
N ILE A 35 7.95 -8.57 6.05
CA ILE A 35 7.77 -7.37 5.21
C ILE A 35 8.87 -7.26 4.15
N LYS A 36 10.10 -7.64 4.48
CA LYS A 36 11.25 -7.50 3.57
C LYS A 36 11.13 -8.47 2.39
N MET A 37 10.80 -9.73 2.66
CA MET A 37 10.59 -10.71 1.60
C MET A 37 9.38 -10.34 0.73
N ALA A 38 8.25 -9.99 1.34
CA ALA A 38 7.04 -9.62 0.62
C ALA A 38 7.22 -8.37 -0.26
N SER A 39 7.82 -7.30 0.29
CA SER A 39 8.08 -6.07 -0.45
C SER A 39 9.02 -6.29 -1.63
N LYS A 40 10.10 -7.07 -1.44
CA LYS A 40 11.01 -7.44 -2.53
C LYS A 40 10.30 -8.22 -3.63
N ALA A 41 9.44 -9.19 -3.27
CA ALA A 41 8.69 -9.97 -4.25
C ALA A 41 7.75 -9.07 -5.08
N ILE A 42 7.05 -8.14 -4.44
CA ILE A 42 6.15 -7.18 -5.10
C ILE A 42 6.95 -6.27 -6.04
N ILE A 43 8.02 -5.63 -5.55
CA ILE A 43 8.85 -4.70 -6.32
C ILE A 43 9.47 -5.41 -7.52
N SER A 44 10.10 -6.57 -7.32
CA SER A 44 10.71 -7.33 -8.42
C SER A 44 9.69 -7.89 -9.41
N GLY A 45 8.43 -8.10 -9.01
CA GLY A 45 7.34 -8.43 -9.92
C GLY A 45 6.96 -7.24 -10.79
N TYR A 46 6.81 -6.06 -10.16
CA TYR A 46 6.45 -4.82 -10.84
C TYR A 46 7.53 -4.36 -11.84
N GLU A 47 8.80 -4.43 -11.44
CA GLU A 47 9.95 -4.00 -12.25
C GLU A 47 10.13 -4.77 -13.56
N LYS A 48 9.59 -5.99 -13.66
CA LYS A 48 9.62 -6.78 -14.89
C LYS A 48 8.80 -6.16 -16.01
N GLU A 49 7.75 -5.43 -15.65
CA GLU A 49 6.83 -4.81 -16.58
C GLU A 49 7.06 -3.30 -16.67
N PHE A 50 7.46 -2.67 -15.57
CA PHE A 50 7.57 -1.22 -15.45
C PHE A 50 8.91 -0.80 -14.81
N PRO A 51 9.81 -0.14 -15.56
CA PRO A 51 11.05 0.40 -15.02
C PRO A 51 10.77 1.39 -13.89
N ILE A 52 11.54 1.28 -12.79
CA ILE A 52 11.49 2.23 -11.69
C ILE A 52 12.75 3.10 -11.72
N GLU A 53 12.56 4.40 -11.86
CA GLU A 53 13.65 5.39 -11.84
C GLU A 53 14.25 5.56 -10.45
N ASP A 54 15.53 5.96 -10.36
CA ASP A 54 16.18 6.22 -9.07
C ASP A 54 15.45 7.25 -8.20
N LYS A 55 14.84 8.27 -8.82
CA LYS A 55 14.05 9.27 -8.10
C LYS A 55 12.78 8.67 -7.49
N GLU A 56 12.16 7.72 -8.18
CA GLU A 56 10.95 7.00 -7.74
C GLU A 56 11.27 6.06 -6.60
N ARG A 57 12.39 5.32 -6.70
CA ARG A 57 12.94 4.49 -5.62
C ARG A 57 13.05 5.30 -4.33
N ARG A 58 13.73 6.45 -4.38
CA ARG A 58 13.96 7.30 -3.20
C ARG A 58 12.69 7.74 -2.48
N ILE A 59 11.55 7.84 -3.18
CA ILE A 59 10.29 8.30 -2.60
C ILE A 59 9.29 7.18 -2.33
N LEU A 60 9.49 5.98 -2.85
CA LEU A 60 8.54 4.87 -2.79
C LEU A 60 8.13 4.52 -1.36
N TYR A 61 9.10 4.44 -0.44
CA TYR A 61 8.84 4.20 0.97
C TYR A 61 7.87 5.23 1.56
N TYR A 62 8.14 6.52 1.31
CA TYR A 62 7.33 7.62 1.83
C TYR A 62 5.93 7.64 1.21
N LEU A 63 5.80 7.36 -0.09
CA LEU A 63 4.51 7.27 -0.76
C LEU A 63 3.64 6.14 -0.17
N MET A 64 4.24 4.98 0.08
CA MET A 64 3.55 3.85 0.70
C MET A 64 3.12 4.20 2.14
N ALA A 65 4.02 4.76 2.94
CA ALA A 65 3.71 5.18 4.32
C ALA A 65 2.59 6.24 4.33
N MET A 66 2.64 7.22 3.42
CA MET A 66 1.57 8.22 3.28
C MET A 66 0.24 7.61 2.84
N ARG A 67 0.26 6.54 2.03
CA ARG A 67 -0.96 5.83 1.68
C ARG A 67 -1.58 5.13 2.90
N LEU A 68 -0.77 4.52 3.77
CA LEU A 68 -1.25 3.94 5.04
C LEU A 68 -1.87 5.01 5.94
N VAL A 69 -1.21 6.16 6.10
CA VAL A 69 -1.73 7.29 6.87
C VAL A 69 -3.06 7.78 6.29
N THR A 70 -3.15 7.92 4.97
CA THR A 70 -4.39 8.32 4.27
C THR A 70 -5.51 7.31 4.54
N ASN A 71 -5.24 6.01 4.42
CA ASN A 71 -6.21 4.97 4.73
C ASN A 71 -6.72 5.06 6.18
N ILE A 72 -5.82 5.25 7.15
CA ILE A 72 -6.17 5.37 8.57
C ILE A 72 -7.06 6.59 8.82
N ILE A 73 -6.72 7.75 8.25
CA ILE A 73 -7.50 8.99 8.41
C ILE A 73 -8.88 8.86 7.76
N MET A 74 -8.92 8.41 6.50
CA MET A 74 -10.17 8.29 5.73
C MET A 74 -11.13 7.28 6.38
N THR A 75 -10.64 6.12 6.80
CA THR A 75 -11.46 5.12 7.50
C THR A 75 -11.91 5.61 8.87
N SER A 76 -11.07 6.36 9.60
CA SER A 76 -11.48 6.97 10.88
C SER A 76 -12.58 8.02 10.72
N LEU A 77 -12.55 8.80 9.64
CA LEU A 77 -13.59 9.77 9.32
C LEU A 77 -14.88 9.06 8.89
N ALA A 78 -14.78 8.08 7.98
CA ALA A 78 -15.93 7.33 7.47
C ALA A 78 -16.64 6.54 8.59
N ALA A 79 -15.89 5.95 9.54
CA ALA A 79 -16.48 5.24 10.68
C ALA A 79 -17.29 6.16 11.61
N LYS A 80 -16.97 7.45 11.69
CA LYS A 80 -17.79 8.43 12.42
C LYS A 80 -19.11 8.75 11.70
N GLN A 81 -19.09 8.71 10.36
CA GLN A 81 -20.25 9.02 9.52
C GLN A 81 -21.18 7.80 9.35
N GLN A 82 -20.62 6.59 9.43
CA GLN A 82 -21.32 5.32 9.24
C GLN A 82 -20.96 4.36 10.39
N PRO A 83 -21.42 4.63 11.62
CA PRO A 83 -21.02 3.88 12.81
C PRO A 83 -21.41 2.39 12.76
N ASP A 84 -22.48 2.06 12.04
CA ASP A 84 -22.96 0.68 11.89
C ASP A 84 -22.20 -0.12 10.82
N ASN A 85 -21.31 0.53 10.06
CA ASN A 85 -20.54 -0.11 8.99
C ASN A 85 -19.14 -0.51 9.48
N GLU A 86 -19.08 -1.64 10.18
CA GLU A 86 -17.83 -2.17 10.74
C GLU A 86 -16.76 -2.48 9.68
N TYR A 87 -17.17 -2.74 8.43
CA TYR A 87 -16.27 -3.04 7.32
C TYR A 87 -15.26 -1.91 7.06
N ILE A 88 -15.62 -0.65 7.33
CA ILE A 88 -14.75 0.52 7.17
C ILE A 88 -13.43 0.37 7.95
N LEU A 89 -13.46 -0.34 9.09
CA LEU A 89 -12.32 -0.45 9.99
C LEU A 89 -11.46 -1.70 9.75
N ILE A 90 -11.86 -2.61 8.84
CA ILE A 90 -11.22 -3.93 8.67
C ILE A 90 -9.72 -3.84 8.37
N SER A 91 -9.31 -2.86 7.57
CA SER A 91 -7.91 -2.64 7.20
C SER A 91 -7.17 -1.71 8.17
N GLN A 92 -7.86 -1.04 9.09
CA GLN A 92 -7.26 0.01 9.91
C GLN A 92 -6.29 -0.56 10.96
N GLY A 93 -6.67 -1.65 11.63
CA GLY A 93 -5.81 -2.32 12.60
C GLY A 93 -4.48 -2.79 11.97
N PRO A 94 -4.52 -3.60 10.90
CA PRO A 94 -3.32 -4.00 10.16
C PRO A 94 -2.51 -2.82 9.62
N ALA A 95 -3.16 -1.77 9.10
CA ALA A 95 -2.46 -0.59 8.59
C ALA A 95 -1.69 0.17 9.68
N ARG A 96 -2.29 0.32 10.87
CA ARG A 96 -1.61 0.93 12.03
C ARG A 96 -0.43 0.07 12.50
N ALA A 97 -0.58 -1.25 12.51
CA ALA A 97 0.49 -2.17 12.88
C ALA A 97 1.67 -2.10 11.89
N LEU A 98 1.37 -2.11 10.59
CA LEU A 98 2.39 -1.99 9.54
C LEU A 98 3.11 -0.63 9.62
N LEU A 99 2.37 0.48 9.77
CA LEU A 99 2.96 1.82 9.90
C LEU A 99 3.93 1.90 11.08
N LYS A 100 3.56 1.36 12.25
CA LYS A 100 4.45 1.29 13.42
C LYS A 100 5.72 0.48 13.18
N ARG A 101 5.61 -0.63 12.46
CA ARG A 101 6.78 -1.44 12.08
C ARG A 101 7.72 -0.64 11.18
N LEU A 102 7.17 0.04 10.17
CA LEU A 102 7.95 0.89 9.25
C LEU A 102 8.66 2.04 9.97
N GLU A 103 8.06 2.63 11.01
CA GLU A 103 8.72 3.65 11.84
C GLU A 103 9.93 3.11 12.62
N GLN A 104 9.89 1.84 13.02
CA GLN A 104 10.94 1.20 13.81
C GLN A 104 12.12 0.71 12.95
N GLU A 105 11.83 0.30 11.72
CA GLU A 105 12.80 -0.26 10.79
C GLU A 105 12.49 0.15 9.36
N ASN A 106 13.49 0.64 8.63
CA ASN A 106 13.34 0.91 7.20
C ASN A 106 13.43 -0.42 6.41
N TYR A 107 12.30 -1.13 6.30
CA TYR A 107 12.22 -2.42 5.60
C TYR A 107 12.27 -2.31 4.08
N ILE A 108 11.99 -1.13 3.51
CA ILE A 108 12.10 -0.87 2.07
C ILE A 108 13.51 -0.34 1.80
N GLN A 109 14.45 -1.28 1.81
CA GLN A 109 15.80 -1.04 1.29
C GLN A 109 15.77 -1.32 -0.20
N LEU A 110 16.08 -0.29 -0.99
CA LEU A 110 16.32 -0.38 -2.43
C LEU A 110 17.78 -0.71 -2.70
#